data_AF-D0YVT5-F1
#
_entry.id   AF-D0YVT5-F1
#
_cell.length_a   1.000
_cell.length_b   1.000
_cell.length_c   1.000
_cell.angle_alpha   90.00
_cell.angle_beta   90.00
_cell.angle_gamma   90.00
#
_symmetry.space_group_name_H-M   'P 1'
#
loop_
_entity.id
_entity.type
_entity.pdbx_description
1 polymer ?
#
loop_
_entity_poly.entity_id
_entity_poly.type
_entity_poly.pdbx_seq_one_letter_code
_entity_poly.pdbx_strand_id
1 'polypeptide(L)'
;MALFESAQKEHSGEQTIEDIVMDLIATHIMAVFEQNPELESDVRFQLLKDADAVVADLNEVLAGVWRYYPTNQQIRFLEEYIGLVKNLFDTAISSY
;
A
#
# COMPACT_ATOMS: atom_id res chain seq x y z
N MET A 1 15.46 4.48 3.14
CA MET A 1 15.14 5.85 2.68
C MET A 1 16.02 6.34 1.53
N ALA A 2 17.31 6.00 1.44
CA ALA A 2 18.19 6.40 0.33
C ALA A 2 17.66 6.07 -1.08
N LEU A 3 16.87 4.99 -1.22
CA LEU A 3 16.23 4.62 -2.50
C LEU A 3 15.29 5.72 -3.03
N PHE A 4 14.65 6.51 -2.16
CA PHE A 4 13.65 7.51 -2.56
C PHE A 4 14.20 8.93 -2.78
N GLU A 5 15.49 9.15 -2.54
CA GLU A 5 16.12 10.48 -2.73
C GLU A 5 16.13 10.95 -4.20
N SER A 6 16.04 10.00 -5.14
CA SER A 6 15.97 10.26 -6.59
C SER A 6 14.54 10.45 -7.12
N ALA A 7 13.51 10.42 -6.26
CA ALA A 7 12.14 10.72 -6.66
C ALA A 7 12.03 12.18 -7.16
N GLN A 8 11.23 12.39 -8.19
CA GLN A 8 11.19 13.68 -8.90
C GLN A 8 10.00 14.53 -8.45
N LYS A 9 10.27 15.80 -8.16
CA LYS A 9 9.24 16.75 -7.70
C LYS A 9 8.41 17.35 -8.84
N GLU A 10 9.00 17.44 -10.04
CA GLU A 10 8.33 17.95 -11.24
C GLU A 10 7.79 16.79 -12.08
N HIS A 11 6.65 17.05 -12.74
CA HIS A 11 5.79 16.08 -13.43
C HIS A 11 6.55 15.26 -14.48
N SER A 12 7.12 14.13 -14.06
CA SER A 12 7.82 13.17 -14.90
C SER A 12 7.09 11.83 -15.04
N GLY A 13 5.98 11.66 -14.30
CA GLY A 13 5.10 10.49 -14.35
C GLY A 13 3.63 10.87 -14.13
N GLU A 14 2.72 9.90 -14.32
CA GLU A 14 1.27 10.12 -14.20
C GLU A 14 0.78 10.07 -12.73
N GLN A 15 1.51 9.37 -11.85
CA GLN A 15 1.10 9.07 -10.48
C GLN A 15 2.23 9.35 -9.49
N THR A 16 1.90 9.90 -8.32
CA THR A 16 2.83 10.10 -7.21
C THR A 16 3.01 8.82 -6.39
N ILE A 17 3.99 8.80 -5.48
CA ILE A 17 4.15 7.69 -4.52
C ILE A 17 2.85 7.44 -3.75
N GLU A 18 2.19 8.51 -3.30
CA GLU A 18 0.88 8.38 -2.64
C GLU A 18 -0.14 7.65 -3.50
N ASP A 19 -0.34 8.10 -4.74
CA ASP A 19 -1.34 7.53 -5.65
C ASP A 19 -1.08 6.03 -5.86
N ILE A 20 0.18 5.67 -6.10
CA ILE A 20 0.59 4.27 -6.31
C ILE A 20 0.34 3.43 -5.06
N VAL A 21 0.69 3.94 -3.87
CA VAL A 21 0.48 3.19 -2.61
C VAL A 21 -1.02 3.00 -2.35
N MET A 22 -1.83 4.04 -2.53
CA MET A 22 -3.27 3.96 -2.35
C MET A 22 -3.91 2.94 -3.32
N ASP A 23 -3.52 2.99 -4.60
CA ASP A 23 -4.03 2.06 -5.61
C ASP A 23 -3.64 0.61 -5.30
N LEU A 24 -2.37 0.38 -4.92
CA LEU A 24 -1.88 -0.95 -4.59
C LEU A 24 -2.58 -1.51 -3.35
N ILE A 25 -2.72 -0.73 -2.28
CA ILE A 25 -3.41 -1.18 -1.07
C ILE A 25 -4.89 -1.46 -1.34
N ALA A 26 -5.59 -0.56 -2.03
CA ALA A 26 -6.98 -0.77 -2.41
C ALA A 26 -7.16 -2.05 -3.24
N THR A 27 -6.31 -2.25 -4.24
CA THR A 27 -6.32 -3.47 -5.09
C THR A 27 -6.16 -4.73 -4.25
N HIS A 28 -5.21 -4.73 -3.31
CA HIS A 28 -4.94 -5.90 -2.47
C HIS A 28 -6.09 -6.20 -1.51
N ILE A 29 -6.69 -5.20 -0.88
CA ILE A 29 -7.86 -5.38 0.00
C ILE A 29 -9.04 -5.96 -0.79
N MET A 30 -9.33 -5.39 -1.97
CA MET A 30 -10.43 -5.88 -2.79
C MET A 30 -10.20 -7.33 -3.19
N ALA A 31 -8.99 -7.70 -3.60
CA ALA A 31 -8.63 -9.08 -3.92
C ALA A 31 -8.83 -10.02 -2.72
N VAL A 32 -8.49 -9.60 -1.50
CA VAL A 32 -8.73 -10.36 -0.27
C VAL A 32 -10.23 -10.57 -0.02
N PHE A 33 -11.05 -9.53 -0.20
CA PHE A 33 -12.51 -9.64 -0.02
C PHE A 33 -13.18 -10.51 -1.08
N GLU A 34 -12.70 -10.47 -2.32
CA GLU A 34 -13.17 -11.35 -3.40
C GLU A 34 -12.78 -12.81 -3.17
N GLN A 35 -11.59 -13.06 -2.62
CA GLN A 35 -11.11 -14.41 -2.30
C GLN A 35 -11.82 -15.04 -1.09
N ASN A 36 -12.30 -14.21 -0.15
CA ASN A 36 -12.94 -14.66 1.08
C ASN A 36 -14.35 -14.03 1.22
N PRO A 37 -15.31 -14.41 0.36
CA PRO A 37 -16.66 -13.83 0.35
C PRO A 37 -17.42 -14.06 1.68
N GLU A 38 -17.06 -15.09 2.44
CA GLU A 38 -17.60 -15.43 3.76
C GLU A 38 -17.10 -14.54 4.90
N LEU A 39 -16.14 -13.63 4.66
CA LEU A 39 -15.68 -12.71 5.69
C LEU A 39 -16.82 -11.85 6.22
N GLU A 40 -17.03 -11.93 7.53
CA GLU A 40 -17.97 -11.11 8.28
C GLU A 40 -17.65 -9.62 8.13
N SER A 41 -18.70 -8.79 8.16
CA SER A 41 -18.56 -7.34 7.94
C SER A 41 -17.60 -6.70 8.93
N ASP A 42 -17.62 -7.13 10.20
CA ASP A 42 -16.73 -6.60 11.24
C ASP A 42 -15.25 -6.86 10.93
N VAL A 43 -14.92 -8.04 10.40
CA VAL A 43 -13.54 -8.38 10.00
C VAL A 43 -13.13 -7.57 8.77
N ARG A 44 -14.03 -7.37 7.80
CA ARG A 44 -13.77 -6.49 6.64
C ARG A 44 -13.49 -5.05 7.07
N PHE A 45 -14.24 -4.52 8.04
CA PHE A 45 -13.98 -3.19 8.59
C PHE A 45 -12.65 -3.10 9.33
N GLN A 46 -12.26 -4.15 10.05
CA GLN A 46 -10.96 -4.17 10.73
C GLN A 46 -9.81 -4.16 9.70
N LEU A 47 -9.91 -4.97 8.64
CA LEU A 47 -8.91 -5.00 7.57
C LEU A 47 -8.76 -3.65 6.86
N LEU A 48 -9.85 -2.92 6.64
CA LEU A 48 -9.79 -1.55 6.10
C LEU A 48 -9.02 -0.60 7.03
N LYS A 49 -9.27 -0.65 8.34
CA LYS A 49 -8.55 0.18 9.31
C LYS A 49 -7.06 -0.15 9.36
N ASP A 50 -6.73 -1.42 9.32
CA ASP A 50 -5.34 -1.87 9.36
C ASP A 50 -4.61 -1.43 8.08
N ALA A 51 -5.28 -1.46 6.93
CA ALA A 51 -4.74 -0.92 5.70
C ALA A 51 -4.53 0.60 5.73
N ASP A 52 -5.49 1.35 6.28
CA ASP A 52 -5.33 2.81 6.49
C ASP A 52 -4.14 3.11 7.39
N ALA A 53 -3.90 2.30 8.43
CA ALA A 53 -2.74 2.44 9.32
C ALA A 53 -1.42 2.21 8.56
N VAL A 54 -1.36 1.20 7.68
CA VAL A 54 -0.17 0.97 6.84
C VAL A 54 0.12 2.14 5.89
N VAL A 55 -0.92 2.74 5.29
CA VAL A 55 -0.75 3.95 4.46
C VAL A 55 -0.19 5.10 5.30
N ALA A 56 -0.74 5.30 6.50
CA ALA A 56 -0.29 6.36 7.40
C ALA A 56 1.17 6.19 7.81
N ASP A 57 1.58 4.97 8.15
CA ASP A 57 2.97 4.65 8.51
C ASP A 57 3.92 4.89 7.32
N LEU A 58 3.52 4.47 6.12
CA LEU A 58 4.31 4.72 4.91
C LEU A 58 4.45 6.22 4.59
N ASN A 59 3.37 6.98 4.77
CA ASN A 59 3.39 8.43 4.62
C ASN A 59 4.34 9.07 5.65
N GLU A 60 4.36 8.62 6.90
CA GLU A 60 5.30 9.13 7.91
C GLU A 60 6.76 8.86 7.52
N VAL A 61 7.06 7.62 7.09
CA VAL A 61 8.41 7.21 6.67
C VAL A 61 8.86 7.94 5.40
N LEU A 62 7.95 8.24 4.48
CA LEU A 62 8.22 8.85 3.18
C LEU A 62 7.77 10.30 3.09
N ALA A 63 7.48 10.97 4.20
CA ALA A 63 6.82 12.29 4.20
C ALA A 63 7.53 13.34 3.32
N GLY A 64 8.86 13.29 3.24
CA GLY A 64 9.67 14.21 2.43
C GLY A 64 9.59 14.00 0.91
N VAL A 65 9.05 12.86 0.47
CA VAL A 65 8.98 12.42 -0.94
C VAL A 65 7.61 11.88 -1.32
N TRP A 66 6.66 11.78 -0.39
CA TRP A 66 5.34 11.15 -0.57
C TRP A 66 4.56 11.67 -1.78
N ARG A 67 4.71 12.96 -2.09
CA ARG A 67 4.06 13.63 -3.22
C ARG A 67 4.94 13.72 -4.47
N TYR A 68 6.04 12.99 -4.53
CA TYR A 68 6.96 12.99 -5.66
C TYR A 68 6.63 11.85 -6.61
N TYR A 69 7.05 11.99 -7.86
CA TYR A 69 6.95 10.97 -8.90
C TYR A 69 8.06 9.94 -8.69
N PRO A 70 7.71 8.67 -8.45
CA PRO A 70 8.71 7.65 -8.21
C PRO A 70 9.39 7.22 -9.51
N THR A 71 10.61 6.73 -9.38
CA THR A 71 11.29 6.00 -10.45
C THR A 71 10.75 4.57 -10.57
N ASN A 72 10.93 3.92 -11.71
CA ASN A 72 10.50 2.52 -11.90
C ASN A 72 11.06 1.56 -10.83
N GLN A 73 12.25 1.82 -10.29
CA GLN A 73 12.82 1.01 -9.22
C GLN A 73 12.08 1.20 -7.88
N GLN A 74 11.69 2.45 -7.58
CA GLN A 74 10.89 2.76 -6.40
C GLN A 74 9.49 2.16 -6.50
N ILE A 75 8.87 2.18 -7.69
CA ILE A 75 7.57 1.53 -7.94
C ILE A 75 7.66 0.04 -7.62
N ARG A 76 8.63 -0.68 -8.19
CA ARG A 76 8.82 -2.12 -7.91
C ARG A 76 9.02 -2.40 -6.42
N PHE A 77 9.78 -1.55 -5.73
CA PHE A 77 9.94 -1.67 -4.29
C PHE A 77 8.61 -1.51 -3.54
N LEU A 78 7.78 -0.54 -3.92
CA LEU A 78 6.45 -0.34 -3.33
C LEU A 78 5.53 -1.54 -3.60
N GLU A 79 5.55 -2.09 -4.82
CA GLU A 79 4.79 -3.29 -5.19
C GLU A 79 5.23 -4.50 -4.34
N GLU A 80 6.53 -4.73 -4.20
CA GLU A 80 7.08 -5.81 -3.37
C GLU A 80 6.71 -5.62 -1.89
N TYR A 81 6.89 -4.40 -1.36
CA TYR A 81 6.56 -4.08 0.03
C TYR A 81 5.07 -4.29 0.33
N ILE A 82 4.19 -3.78 -0.52
CA ILE A 82 2.73 -3.93 -0.33
C ILE A 82 2.31 -5.40 -0.52
N GLY A 83 2.99 -6.15 -1.37
CA GLY A 83 2.83 -7.60 -1.46
C GLY A 83 3.12 -8.32 -0.12
N LEU A 84 4.10 -7.84 0.66
CA LEU A 84 4.34 -8.36 2.02
C LEU A 84 3.21 -7.99 2.99
N VAL A 85 2.62 -6.79 2.85
CA VAL A 85 1.46 -6.36 3.64
C VAL A 85 0.24 -7.24 3.35
N LYS A 86 0.02 -7.66 2.09
CA LYS A 86 -1.02 -8.65 1.76
C LYS A 86 -0.86 -9.93 2.56
N ASN A 87 0.37 -10.46 2.65
CA ASN A 87 0.63 -11.68 3.41
C ASN A 87 0.32 -11.53 4.91
N LEU A 88 0.48 -10.32 5.45
CA LEU A 88 0.09 -10.00 6.83
C LEU A 88 -1.44 -10.10 6.98
N PHE A 89 -2.21 -9.55 6.05
CA PHE A 89 -3.67 -9.66 6.06
C PHE A 89 -4.16 -11.10 5.86
N ASP A 90 -3.59 -11.84 4.92
CA ASP A 90 -3.93 -13.25 4.70
C ASP A 90 -3.68 -14.09 5.97
N THR A 91 -2.57 -13.83 6.67
CA THR A 91 -2.23 -14.51 7.93
C THR A 91 -3.19 -14.13 9.06
N ALA A 92 -3.56 -12.84 9.15
CA ALA A 92 -4.54 -12.36 10.11
C ALA A 92 -5.89 -13.06 9.90
N ILE A 93 -6.36 -13.14 8.65
CA ILE A 93 -7.62 -13.82 8.28
C ILE A 93 -7.56 -15.31 8.61
N SER A 94 -6.46 -16.00 8.29
CA SER A 94 -6.31 -17.43 8.63
C SER A 94 -6.33 -17.72 10.13
N SER A 95 -6.18 -16.69 10.98
CA SER A 95 -6.22 -16.82 12.44
C SER A 95 -7.61 -16.53 13.04
N TYR A 96 -8.57 -16.05 12.24
CA TYR A 96 -9.95 -15.76 12.66
C TYR A 96 -10.88 -16.97 12.50
#